data_AF-A0A2D4KQU9-F1
#
_entry.id   AF-A0A2D4KQU9-F1
#
_cell.length_a   1.000
_cell.length_b   1.000
_cell.length_c   1.000
_cell.angle_alpha   90.00
_cell.angle_beta   90.00
_cell.angle_gamma   90.00
#
_symmetry.space_group_name_H-M   'P 1'
#
loop_
_entity.id
_entity.type
_entity.pdbx_description
1 polymer ?
#
loop_
_entity_poly.entity_id
_entity_poly.type
_entity_poly.pdbx_seq_one_letter_code
_entity_poly.pdbx_strand_id
1 'polypeptide(L)'
;MRRLIDSGVGLAPHPAVEKAMARLQELLTVSEHWDDKARTLIKARPRQSLSSLEAAEKEIDVIPAYLPNGIALKDAVKKAKDWLQEVESLQAGGRVPVLDMLVELITRSRSIPVHLDYLPRLESLVAEVQVWKECASNTFLTEDSSYSLLEVLCPRCDIGTSGFKRKTKKTKESVPNGKKKSTKLESLCDLERALSECKETAAAMAMLGEARLKEMEALHSLRAINEEKIFSDEQNVEIKVCFCQREPAAPMIQCELCRGMFHTSCISVSSNLQGPWVWLCPHCHRSGKPPLEKILPLLASLQRIRVRLPEGDALRYMIERTVNWQHRAQQMLSSGNIKLLADKVDSGILYSKWQTVAGQLQETNKVSQTIGATSFSLPHEWNNRSIHLHSLFSTGQ
;
A
#
# COMPACT_ATOMS: atom_id res chain seq x y z
N MET A 1 40.51 -36.25 20.62
CA MET A 1 41.53 -35.74 21.57
C MET A 1 41.52 -36.53 22.87
N ARG A 2 40.50 -36.45 23.73
CA ARG A 2 40.44 -37.23 25.01
C ARG A 2 40.83 -38.71 24.87
N ARG A 3 40.18 -39.46 23.96
CA ARG A 3 40.55 -40.87 23.70
C ARG A 3 42.02 -41.08 23.33
N LEU A 4 42.63 -40.16 22.57
CA LEU A 4 44.05 -40.27 22.17
C LEU A 4 44.99 -40.02 23.36
N ILE A 5 44.59 -39.10 24.26
CA ILE A 5 45.31 -38.84 25.50
C ILE A 5 45.21 -40.08 26.39
N ASP A 6 44.00 -40.62 26.59
CA ASP A 6 43.76 -41.84 27.38
C ASP A 6 44.56 -43.04 26.84
N SER A 7 44.60 -43.23 25.52
CA SER A 7 45.43 -44.27 24.89
C SER A 7 46.92 -44.06 25.11
N GLY A 8 47.38 -42.80 25.16
CA GLY A 8 48.78 -42.47 25.39
C GLY A 8 49.26 -42.80 26.80
N VAL A 9 48.38 -42.69 27.81
CA VAL A 9 48.68 -43.03 29.21
C VAL A 9 49.02 -44.52 29.38
N GLY A 10 48.44 -45.39 28.54
CA GLY A 10 48.71 -46.83 28.55
C GLY A 10 49.98 -47.28 27.83
N LEU A 11 50.72 -46.36 27.21
CA LEU A 11 51.96 -46.68 26.49
C LEU A 11 53.17 -46.66 27.43
N ALA A 12 54.22 -47.39 27.05
CA ALA A 12 55.50 -47.34 27.77
C ALA A 12 56.10 -45.90 27.74
N PRO A 13 56.78 -45.44 28.80
CA PRO A 13 57.35 -44.10 28.86
C PRO A 13 58.32 -43.84 27.71
N HIS A 14 58.02 -42.83 26.89
CA HIS A 14 58.85 -42.42 25.76
C HIS A 14 58.71 -40.91 25.49
N PRO A 15 59.82 -40.15 25.35
CA PRO A 15 59.77 -38.67 25.26
C PRO A 15 58.89 -38.13 24.14
N ALA A 16 58.85 -38.81 22.99
CA ALA A 16 58.00 -38.40 21.86
C ALA A 16 56.50 -38.55 22.16
N VAL A 17 56.12 -39.59 22.93
CA VAL A 17 54.73 -39.86 23.32
C VAL A 17 54.30 -38.81 24.34
N GLU A 18 55.12 -38.54 25.35
CA GLU A 18 54.88 -37.49 26.35
C GLU A 18 54.70 -36.11 25.69
N LYS A 19 55.59 -35.76 24.76
CA LYS A 19 55.49 -34.50 23.99
C LYS A 19 54.22 -34.42 23.15
N ALA A 20 53.80 -35.52 22.53
CA ALA A 20 52.56 -35.57 21.75
C ALA A 20 51.32 -35.47 22.65
N MET A 21 51.30 -36.15 23.80
CA MET A 21 50.22 -36.05 24.79
C MET A 21 50.10 -34.65 25.36
N ALA A 22 51.22 -34.00 25.70
CA ALA A 22 51.23 -32.61 26.20
C ALA A 22 50.61 -31.65 25.17
N ARG A 23 50.98 -31.78 23.89
CA ARG A 23 50.40 -30.99 22.79
C ARG A 23 48.90 -31.26 22.60
N LEU A 24 48.46 -32.51 22.71
CA LEU A 24 47.04 -32.87 22.63
C LEU A 24 46.24 -32.31 23.80
N GLN A 25 46.80 -32.32 25.01
CA GLN A 25 46.18 -31.77 26.20
C GLN A 25 46.05 -30.24 26.11
N GLU A 26 47.11 -29.57 25.64
CA GLU A 26 47.09 -28.12 25.37
C GLU A 26 45.99 -27.78 24.35
N LEU A 27 45.98 -28.45 23.20
CA LEU A 27 44.99 -28.22 22.16
C LEU A 27 43.56 -28.48 22.65
N LEU A 28 43.34 -29.55 23.43
CA LEU A 28 42.05 -29.85 24.03
C LEU A 28 41.57 -28.72 24.94
N THR A 29 42.46 -28.24 25.82
CA THR A 29 42.15 -27.18 26.79
C THR A 29 41.79 -25.87 26.08
N VAL A 30 42.59 -25.49 25.07
CA VAL A 30 42.32 -24.29 24.25
C VAL A 30 41.01 -24.44 23.48
N SER A 31 40.76 -25.62 22.89
CA SER A 31 39.54 -25.89 22.12
C SER A 31 38.28 -25.77 22.98
N GLU A 32 38.27 -26.40 24.15
CA GLU A 32 37.13 -26.35 25.09
C GLU A 32 36.88 -24.93 25.58
N HIS A 33 37.94 -24.22 25.98
CA HIS A 33 37.85 -22.83 26.42
C HIS A 33 37.20 -21.93 25.34
N TRP A 34 37.67 -22.03 24.10
CA TRP A 34 37.17 -21.19 23.01
C TRP A 34 35.78 -21.58 22.53
N ASP A 35 35.42 -22.87 22.56
CA ASP A 35 34.06 -23.31 22.22
C ASP A 35 33.04 -22.78 23.26
N ASP A 36 33.38 -22.84 24.55
CA ASP A 36 32.53 -22.28 25.61
C ASP A 36 32.49 -20.75 25.60
N LYS A 37 33.61 -20.09 25.30
CA LYS A 37 33.66 -18.64 25.11
C LYS A 37 32.78 -18.21 23.94
N ALA A 38 32.88 -18.88 22.79
CA ALA A 38 32.03 -18.60 21.62
C ALA A 38 30.55 -18.78 21.95
N ARG A 39 30.20 -19.85 22.67
CA ARG A 39 28.83 -20.07 23.16
C ARG A 39 28.33 -18.91 24.02
N THR A 40 29.16 -18.43 24.94
CA THR A 40 28.83 -17.34 25.86
C THR A 40 28.62 -16.02 25.11
N LEU A 41 29.50 -15.71 24.15
CA LEU A 41 29.39 -14.52 23.31
C LEU A 41 28.09 -14.48 22.50
N ILE A 42 27.70 -15.60 21.88
CA ILE A 42 26.45 -15.72 21.09
C ILE A 42 25.21 -15.58 21.99
N LYS A 43 25.24 -16.15 23.20
CA LYS A 43 24.11 -16.14 24.14
C LYS A 43 24.02 -14.85 24.97
N ALA A 44 25.02 -13.98 24.90
CA ALA A 44 25.10 -12.77 25.71
C ALA A 44 23.84 -11.89 25.58
N ARG A 45 23.43 -11.33 26.72
CA ARG A 45 22.37 -10.32 26.84
C ARG A 45 22.90 -9.22 27.77
N PRO A 46 23.14 -7.99 27.29
CA PRO A 46 22.93 -7.50 25.91
C PRO A 46 23.82 -8.22 24.87
N ARG A 47 23.39 -8.20 23.60
CA ARG A 47 24.15 -8.76 22.48
C ARG A 47 25.47 -8.00 22.31
N GLN A 48 26.53 -8.69 21.90
CA GLN A 48 27.85 -8.09 21.68
C GLN A 48 27.91 -7.33 20.35
N SER A 49 28.80 -6.34 20.27
CA SER A 49 29.05 -5.60 19.02
C SER A 49 29.68 -6.50 17.96
N LEU A 50 29.47 -6.14 16.68
CA LEU A 50 30.08 -6.85 15.56
C LEU A 50 31.62 -6.89 15.69
N SER A 51 32.24 -5.76 16.01
CA SER A 51 33.70 -5.64 16.16
C SER A 51 34.28 -6.56 17.24
N SER A 52 33.57 -6.75 18.36
CA SER A 52 34.00 -7.65 19.43
C SER A 52 33.94 -9.11 18.98
N LEU A 53 32.89 -9.50 18.26
CA LEU A 53 32.72 -10.86 17.76
C LEU A 53 33.70 -11.19 16.63
N GLU A 54 34.03 -10.22 15.78
CA GLU A 54 35.08 -10.36 14.76
C GLU A 54 36.47 -10.59 15.38
N ALA A 55 36.78 -9.91 16.49
CA ALA A 55 38.02 -10.15 17.20
C ALA A 55 38.08 -11.58 17.76
N ALA A 56 36.97 -12.07 18.32
CA ALA A 56 36.87 -13.45 18.78
C ALA A 56 36.92 -14.48 17.63
N GLU A 57 36.34 -14.17 16.47
CA GLU A 57 36.42 -14.99 15.26
C GLU A 57 37.88 -15.21 14.81
N LYS A 58 38.70 -14.15 14.79
CA LYS A 58 40.12 -14.26 14.41
C LYS A 58 40.93 -15.16 15.34
N GLU A 59 40.64 -15.12 16.63
CA GLU A 59 41.30 -15.99 17.62
C GLU A 59 40.83 -17.45 17.50
N ILE A 60 39.60 -17.68 17.04
CA ILE A 60 39.07 -19.02 16.78
C ILE A 60 39.66 -19.61 15.49
N ASP A 61 39.94 -18.78 14.48
CA ASP A 61 40.54 -19.20 13.20
C ASP A 61 41.91 -19.88 13.35
N VAL A 62 42.68 -19.50 14.37
CA VAL A 62 44.02 -20.07 14.60
C VAL A 62 44.00 -21.42 15.30
N ILE A 63 42.85 -21.87 15.83
CA ILE A 63 42.75 -23.11 16.58
C ILE A 63 42.57 -24.28 15.60
N PRO A 64 43.50 -25.24 15.53
CA PRO A 64 43.43 -26.36 14.58
C PRO A 64 42.49 -27.47 15.09
N ALA A 65 41.26 -27.11 15.44
CA ALA A 65 40.24 -28.03 15.94
C ALA A 65 38.85 -27.63 15.45
N TYR A 66 37.95 -28.60 15.36
CA TYR A 66 36.54 -28.35 15.06
C TYR A 66 35.83 -27.84 16.31
N LEU A 67 35.37 -26.58 16.26
CA LEU A 67 34.65 -25.90 17.35
C LEU A 67 33.21 -25.59 16.91
N PRO A 68 32.19 -26.36 17.32
CA PRO A 68 30.80 -26.16 16.92
C PRO A 68 30.29 -24.74 17.17
N ASN A 69 30.57 -24.17 18.35
CA ASN A 69 30.13 -22.80 18.68
C ASN A 69 31.03 -21.76 17.99
N GLY A 70 32.28 -22.10 17.68
CA GLY A 70 33.13 -21.26 16.83
C GLY A 70 32.56 -21.09 15.42
N ILE A 71 32.01 -22.15 14.83
CA ILE A 71 31.33 -22.09 13.52
C ILE A 71 30.03 -21.27 13.63
N ALA A 72 29.25 -21.46 14.68
CA ALA A 72 28.05 -20.66 14.92
C ALA A 72 28.38 -19.16 15.10
N LEU A 73 29.52 -18.84 15.73
CA LEU A 73 29.98 -17.46 15.88
C LEU A 73 30.34 -16.84 14.53
N LYS A 74 31.10 -17.57 13.70
CA LYS A 74 31.44 -17.15 12.32
C LYS A 74 30.20 -16.89 11.48
N ASP A 75 29.22 -17.79 11.54
CA ASP A 75 27.94 -17.63 10.85
C ASP A 75 27.17 -16.38 11.34
N ALA A 76 27.15 -16.14 12.66
CA ALA A 76 26.54 -14.94 13.23
C ALA A 76 27.23 -13.64 12.76
N VAL A 77 28.56 -13.61 12.76
CA VAL A 77 29.35 -12.47 12.27
C VAL A 77 29.08 -12.24 10.78
N LYS A 78 29.11 -13.30 9.96
CA LYS A 78 28.80 -13.22 8.53
C LYS A 78 27.40 -12.65 8.28
N LYS A 79 26.38 -13.20 8.94
CA LYS A 79 24.99 -12.71 8.79
C LYS A 79 24.85 -11.25 9.21
N ALA A 80 25.55 -10.83 10.26
CA ALA A 80 25.56 -9.44 10.69
C ALA A 80 26.22 -8.52 9.64
N LYS A 81 27.34 -8.94 9.04
CA LYS A 81 28.00 -8.22 7.93
C LYS A 81 27.10 -8.11 6.70
N ASP A 82 26.52 -9.23 6.27
CA ASP A 82 25.64 -9.27 5.10
C ASP A 82 24.42 -8.35 5.32
N TRP A 83 23.84 -8.36 6.52
CA TRP A 83 22.74 -7.47 6.90
C TRP A 83 23.17 -6.00 6.92
N LEU A 84 24.34 -5.69 7.50
CA LEU A 84 24.87 -4.35 7.57
C LEU A 84 25.12 -3.76 6.18
N GLN A 85 25.75 -4.54 5.30
CA GLN A 85 26.01 -4.17 3.92
C GLN A 85 24.71 -3.87 3.16
N GLU A 86 23.66 -4.66 3.37
CA GLU A 86 22.37 -4.42 2.73
C GLU A 86 21.74 -3.11 3.22
N VAL A 87 21.76 -2.84 4.54
CA VAL A 87 21.27 -1.58 5.11
C VAL A 87 22.07 -0.38 4.60
N GLU A 88 23.38 -0.48 4.48
CA GLU A 88 24.24 0.57 3.92
C GLU A 88 23.97 0.79 2.43
N SER A 89 23.76 -0.28 1.65
CA SER A 89 23.40 -0.19 0.23
C SER A 89 22.07 0.55 0.01
N LEU A 90 21.11 0.37 0.92
CA LEU A 90 19.84 1.08 0.89
C LEU A 90 20.01 2.58 1.16
N GLN A 91 20.89 2.94 2.10
CA GLN A 91 21.17 4.35 2.41
C GLN A 91 21.97 5.02 1.30
N ALA A 92 22.94 4.32 0.70
CA ALA A 92 23.79 4.84 -0.37
C ALA A 92 23.07 4.96 -1.72
N GLY A 93 22.09 4.09 -1.98
CA GLY A 93 21.39 4.02 -3.27
C GLY A 93 20.53 5.24 -3.61
N GLY A 94 20.32 6.18 -2.67
CA GLY A 94 19.56 7.42 -2.86
C GLY A 94 18.06 7.23 -3.15
N ARG A 95 17.62 6.00 -3.39
CA ARG A 95 16.22 5.62 -3.63
C ARG A 95 15.49 5.46 -2.30
N VAL A 96 14.21 5.82 -2.33
CA VAL A 96 13.31 5.66 -1.18
C VAL A 96 12.96 4.18 -1.01
N PRO A 97 13.27 3.52 0.12
CA PRO A 97 12.99 2.10 0.33
C PRO A 97 11.48 1.84 0.40
N VAL A 98 11.07 0.64 -0.01
CA VAL A 98 9.69 0.16 0.14
C VAL A 98 9.52 -0.47 1.53
N LEU A 99 8.35 -0.28 2.14
CA LEU A 99 8.03 -0.75 3.50
C LEU A 99 8.32 -2.25 3.69
N ASP A 100 7.92 -3.10 2.75
CA ASP A 100 8.08 -4.55 2.87
C ASP A 100 9.56 -4.96 2.97
N MET A 101 10.45 -4.25 2.27
CA MET A 101 11.89 -4.46 2.36
C MET A 101 12.44 -4.12 3.75
N LEU A 102 11.95 -3.05 4.38
CA LEU A 102 12.33 -2.67 5.74
C LEU A 102 11.83 -3.71 6.76
N VAL A 103 10.60 -4.18 6.58
CA VAL A 103 10.01 -5.22 7.44
C VAL A 103 10.77 -6.54 7.31
N GLU A 104 11.20 -6.92 6.11
CA GLU A 104 12.03 -8.11 5.89
C GLU A 104 13.39 -7.99 6.58
N LEU A 105 14.06 -6.84 6.46
CA LEU A 105 15.33 -6.57 7.14
C LEU A 105 15.22 -6.66 8.66
N ILE A 106 14.18 -6.06 9.24
CA ILE A 106 13.90 -6.13 10.68
C ILE A 106 13.60 -7.58 11.08
N THR A 107 12.82 -8.31 10.30
CA THR A 107 12.48 -9.71 10.60
C THR A 107 13.72 -10.59 10.62
N ARG A 108 14.59 -10.48 9.60
CA ARG A 108 15.84 -11.23 9.53
C ARG A 108 16.81 -10.89 10.67
N SER A 109 16.85 -9.62 11.10
CA SER A 109 17.70 -9.16 12.21
C SER A 109 17.46 -9.89 13.53
N ARG A 110 16.23 -10.36 13.78
CA ARG A 110 15.85 -11.08 15.01
C ARG A 110 16.66 -12.37 15.19
N SER A 111 16.98 -13.03 14.07
CA SER A 111 17.74 -14.28 14.03
C SER A 111 19.27 -14.11 14.18
N ILE A 112 19.78 -12.87 14.11
CA ILE A 112 21.21 -12.58 14.15
C ILE A 112 21.63 -12.28 15.59
N PRO A 113 22.42 -13.11 16.28
CA PRO A 113 22.75 -12.92 17.70
C PRO A 113 23.85 -11.87 17.94
N VAL A 114 23.80 -10.76 17.21
CA VAL A 114 24.77 -9.64 17.25
C VAL A 114 24.01 -8.34 17.54
N HIS A 115 24.65 -7.38 18.17
CA HIS A 115 24.13 -6.03 18.29
C HIS A 115 24.21 -5.35 16.92
N LEU A 116 23.07 -4.84 16.43
CA LEU A 116 22.93 -4.24 15.11
C LEU A 116 22.56 -2.77 15.29
N ASP A 117 23.53 -1.87 15.13
CA ASP A 117 23.39 -0.45 15.48
C ASP A 117 22.26 0.26 14.71
N TYR A 118 22.01 -0.15 13.47
CA TYR A 118 20.94 0.43 12.64
C TYR A 118 19.54 -0.11 12.94
N LEU A 119 19.41 -1.22 13.68
CA LEU A 119 18.11 -1.89 13.89
C LEU A 119 17.09 -0.97 14.58
N PRO A 120 17.40 -0.28 15.69
CA PRO A 120 16.44 0.60 16.35
C PRO A 120 15.92 1.72 15.44
N ARG A 121 16.79 2.25 14.56
CA ARG A 121 16.42 3.28 13.59
C ARG A 121 15.44 2.74 12.54
N LEU A 122 15.66 1.52 12.04
CA LEU A 122 14.73 0.88 11.10
C LEU A 122 13.38 0.58 11.76
N GLU A 123 13.39 0.11 13.00
CA GLU A 123 12.16 -0.14 13.77
C GLU A 123 11.35 1.14 14.00
N SER A 124 12.03 2.22 14.40
CA SER A 124 11.40 3.55 14.54
C SER A 124 10.80 4.04 13.23
N LEU A 125 11.51 3.83 12.11
CA LEU A 125 11.04 4.24 10.80
C LEU A 125 9.77 3.49 10.38
N VAL A 126 9.72 2.17 10.60
CA VAL A 126 8.51 1.37 10.35
C VAL A 126 7.37 1.79 11.28
N ALA A 127 7.65 2.12 12.55
CA ALA A 127 6.65 2.62 13.48
C ALA A 127 6.05 3.98 13.02
N GLU A 128 6.87 4.91 12.53
CA GLU A 128 6.41 6.17 11.95
C GLU A 128 5.47 5.95 10.74
N VAL A 129 5.78 4.96 9.90
CA VAL A 129 4.90 4.57 8.79
C VAL A 129 3.55 4.06 9.29
N GLN A 130 3.51 3.26 10.37
CA GLN A 130 2.25 2.77 10.93
C GLN A 130 1.39 3.90 11.50
N VAL A 131 2.02 4.84 12.24
CA VAL A 131 1.34 6.03 12.75
C VAL A 131 0.77 6.86 11.59
N TRP A 132 1.52 7.00 10.50
CA TRP A 132 1.03 7.66 9.29
C TRP A 132 -0.18 6.94 8.67
N LYS A 133 -0.15 5.61 8.58
CA LYS A 133 -1.27 4.80 8.05
C LYS A 133 -2.52 4.96 8.89
N GLU A 134 -2.38 5.01 10.22
CA GLU A 134 -3.49 5.25 11.15
C GLU A 134 -4.09 6.65 10.95
N CYS A 135 -3.24 7.68 10.90
CA CYS A 135 -3.67 9.06 10.66
C CYS A 135 -4.40 9.21 9.32
N ALA A 136 -3.87 8.60 8.25
CA ALA A 136 -4.51 8.58 6.95
C ALA A 136 -5.86 7.81 6.98
N SER A 137 -5.93 6.69 7.70
CA SER A 137 -7.17 5.93 7.88
C SER A 137 -8.25 6.78 8.57
N ASN A 138 -7.91 7.46 9.66
CA ASN A 138 -8.82 8.37 10.37
C ASN A 138 -9.26 9.58 9.53
N THR A 139 -8.49 9.93 8.49
CA THR A 139 -8.80 11.05 7.60
C THR A 139 -9.73 10.64 6.44
N PHE A 140 -9.56 9.44 5.90
CA PHE A 140 -10.25 9.00 4.67
C PHE A 140 -11.44 8.07 4.91
N LEU A 141 -11.40 7.26 5.97
CA LEU A 141 -12.45 6.29 6.30
C LEU A 141 -13.58 6.98 7.07
N THR A 142 -14.80 6.50 6.85
CA THR A 142 -15.95 6.88 7.68
C THR A 142 -15.95 6.07 8.98
N GLU A 143 -16.69 6.54 9.97
CA GLU A 143 -17.04 5.74 11.15
C GLU A 143 -17.63 4.39 10.69
N ASP A 144 -17.21 3.30 11.34
CA ASP A 144 -17.59 1.91 11.03
C ASP A 144 -17.31 1.42 9.59
N SER A 145 -16.38 2.06 8.86
CA SER A 145 -16.01 1.63 7.51
C SER A 145 -15.50 0.19 7.47
N SER A 146 -16.08 -0.63 6.58
CA SER A 146 -15.58 -1.99 6.27
C SER A 146 -14.47 -2.01 5.21
N TYR A 147 -13.99 -0.83 4.79
CA TYR A 147 -12.96 -0.66 3.77
C TYR A 147 -11.60 -0.37 4.41
N SER A 148 -10.54 -0.95 3.83
CA SER A 148 -9.17 -0.56 4.12
C SER A 148 -8.84 0.82 3.53
N LEU A 149 -7.78 1.44 4.04
CA LEU A 149 -7.26 2.69 3.48
C LEU A 149 -6.90 2.53 2.00
N LEU A 150 -6.25 1.42 1.62
CA LEU A 150 -5.87 1.15 0.24
C LEU A 150 -7.11 1.00 -0.66
N GLU A 151 -8.15 0.33 -0.19
CA GLU A 151 -9.44 0.18 -0.88
C GLU A 151 -10.09 1.54 -1.21
N VAL A 152 -9.88 2.54 -0.35
CA VAL A 152 -10.44 3.89 -0.52
C VAL A 152 -9.58 4.76 -1.44
N LEU A 153 -8.25 4.65 -1.33
CA LEU A 153 -7.32 5.49 -2.09
C LEU A 153 -7.08 4.99 -3.52
N CYS A 154 -7.07 3.68 -3.74
CA CYS A 154 -6.84 3.10 -5.06
C CYS A 154 -8.06 3.20 -5.98
N PRO A 155 -7.86 3.23 -7.30
CA PRO A 155 -8.93 2.97 -8.27
C PRO A 155 -9.67 1.66 -7.95
N ARG A 156 -10.99 1.64 -8.15
CA ARG A 156 -11.81 0.49 -7.80
C ARG A 156 -11.61 -0.69 -8.76
N CYS A 157 -11.26 -1.85 -8.21
CA CYS A 157 -11.19 -3.12 -8.94
C CYS A 157 -12.43 -3.99 -8.76
N ASP A 158 -13.43 -3.55 -7.99
CA ASP A 158 -14.61 -4.33 -7.59
C ASP A 158 -15.92 -3.95 -8.31
N ILE A 159 -15.87 -3.01 -9.26
CA ILE A 159 -17.06 -2.52 -9.97
C ILE A 159 -17.69 -3.64 -10.82
N GLY A 160 -19.02 -3.78 -10.72
CA GLY A 160 -19.78 -4.79 -11.48
C GLY A 160 -19.75 -6.19 -10.86
N THR A 161 -18.91 -6.43 -9.85
CA THR A 161 -18.90 -7.69 -9.08
C THR A 161 -19.97 -7.61 -7.98
N SER A 162 -21.24 -7.47 -8.34
CA SER A 162 -22.35 -7.45 -7.39
C SER A 162 -22.91 -8.86 -7.19
N GLY A 163 -22.63 -9.43 -6.03
CA GLY A 163 -23.19 -10.69 -5.56
C GLY A 163 -22.61 -11.01 -4.19
N PHE A 164 -23.44 -10.91 -3.16
CA PHE A 164 -23.14 -11.26 -1.78
C PHE A 164 -22.28 -12.53 -1.67
N LYS A 165 -20.98 -12.34 -1.41
CA LYS A 165 -20.06 -13.16 -0.61
C LYS A 165 -18.63 -12.77 -0.99
N ARG A 166 -18.00 -11.95 -0.14
CA ARG A 166 -16.53 -11.92 -0.01
C ARG A 166 -16.09 -13.30 0.50
N LYS A 167 -16.09 -14.32 -0.37
CA LYS A 167 -15.33 -15.54 -0.11
C LYS A 167 -13.90 -15.21 -0.45
N THR A 168 -13.07 -15.05 0.58
CA THR A 168 -11.62 -15.15 0.48
C THR A 168 -11.30 -16.41 -0.33
N LYS A 169 -10.89 -16.22 -1.59
CA LYS A 169 -10.47 -17.32 -2.45
C LYS A 169 -9.12 -17.79 -1.90
N LYS A 170 -9.14 -18.90 -1.14
CA LYS A 170 -7.93 -19.62 -0.77
C LYS A 170 -7.08 -19.84 -2.02
N THR A 171 -5.85 -19.38 -1.93
CA THR A 171 -4.77 -19.52 -2.91
C THR A 171 -4.68 -20.98 -3.35
N LYS A 172 -4.96 -21.25 -4.62
CA LYS A 172 -4.53 -22.49 -5.28
C LYS A 172 -3.32 -22.10 -6.13
N GLU A 173 -2.15 -22.53 -5.69
CA GLU A 173 -0.89 -22.33 -6.39
C GLU A 173 -0.98 -22.86 -7.82
N SER A 174 -0.66 -22.00 -8.79
CA SER A 174 -0.42 -22.40 -10.17
C SER A 174 1.03 -22.07 -10.53
N VAL A 175 1.76 -23.12 -10.86
CA VAL A 175 3.18 -23.16 -11.28
C VAL A 175 3.45 -22.21 -12.47
N PRO A 176 4.61 -21.53 -12.53
CA PRO A 176 4.91 -20.59 -13.61
C PRO A 176 5.39 -21.33 -14.86
N ASN A 177 4.79 -21.01 -16.01
CA ASN A 177 5.37 -21.34 -17.31
C ASN A 177 5.71 -20.04 -18.07
N GLY A 178 6.93 -19.99 -18.59
CA GLY A 178 7.57 -18.81 -19.15
C GLY A 178 6.86 -18.28 -20.40
N LYS A 179 6.43 -17.02 -20.31
CA LYS A 179 6.35 -15.99 -21.36
C LYS A 179 5.93 -14.71 -20.65
N LYS A 180 6.59 -13.58 -20.92
CA LYS A 180 6.27 -12.25 -20.35
C LYS A 180 4.83 -11.86 -20.72
N LYS A 181 3.85 -12.36 -19.96
CA LYS A 181 2.48 -11.88 -19.93
C LYS A 181 2.47 -10.80 -18.86
N SER A 182 2.04 -9.60 -19.21
CA SER A 182 1.67 -8.59 -18.22
C SER A 182 0.77 -9.26 -17.18
N THR A 183 1.18 -9.22 -15.91
CA THR A 183 0.37 -9.71 -14.80
C THR A 183 -0.93 -8.93 -14.83
N LYS A 184 -2.04 -9.58 -15.22
CA LYS A 184 -3.31 -8.90 -15.44
C LYS A 184 -3.80 -8.37 -14.08
N LEU A 185 -3.71 -7.07 -13.89
CA LEU A 185 -4.11 -6.39 -12.65
C LEU A 185 -5.64 -6.31 -12.61
N GLU A 186 -6.28 -7.38 -12.13
CA GLU A 186 -7.75 -7.50 -12.08
C GLU A 186 -8.31 -7.30 -10.68
N SER A 187 -7.53 -7.58 -9.63
CA SER A 187 -7.95 -7.46 -8.24
C SER A 187 -7.12 -6.42 -7.48
N LEU A 188 -7.66 -5.90 -6.38
CA LEU A 188 -6.94 -5.00 -5.49
C LEU A 188 -5.69 -5.67 -4.91
N CYS A 189 -5.75 -6.96 -4.57
CA CYS A 189 -4.61 -7.70 -4.04
C CYS A 189 -3.46 -7.81 -5.05
N ASP A 190 -3.77 -7.92 -6.35
CA ASP A 190 -2.75 -7.93 -7.38
C ASP A 190 -2.12 -6.55 -7.55
N LEU A 191 -2.93 -5.47 -7.48
CA LEU A 191 -2.46 -4.09 -7.48
C LEU A 191 -1.57 -3.78 -6.28
N GLU A 192 -1.97 -4.20 -5.08
CA GLU A 192 -1.18 -4.05 -3.85
C GLU A 192 0.18 -4.74 -3.98
N ARG A 193 0.20 -6.02 -4.41
CA ARG A 193 1.44 -6.76 -4.64
C ARG A 193 2.33 -6.06 -5.66
N ALA A 194 1.76 -5.63 -6.79
CA ALA A 194 2.51 -4.94 -7.84
C ALA A 194 3.11 -3.62 -7.35
N LEU A 195 2.38 -2.87 -6.51
CA LEU A 195 2.88 -1.63 -5.89
C LEU A 195 3.99 -1.90 -4.87
N SER A 196 3.86 -2.93 -4.03
CA SER A 196 4.88 -3.36 -3.08
C SER A 196 6.18 -3.83 -3.76
N GLU A 197 6.09 -4.52 -4.89
CA GLU A 197 7.26 -4.98 -5.65
C GLU A 197 7.91 -3.86 -6.48
N CYS A 198 7.21 -2.72 -6.68
CA CYS A 198 7.64 -1.65 -7.55
C CYS A 198 8.67 -0.74 -6.88
N LYS A 199 9.87 -0.66 -7.48
CA LYS A 199 10.96 0.20 -6.99
C LYS A 199 10.84 1.65 -7.44
N GLU A 200 10.14 1.92 -8.54
CA GLU A 200 10.14 3.22 -9.23
C GLU A 200 8.80 3.94 -9.13
N THR A 201 8.81 5.24 -8.81
CA THR A 201 7.56 5.98 -8.54
C THR A 201 6.74 6.12 -9.81
N ALA A 202 7.39 6.43 -10.94
CA ALA A 202 6.73 6.57 -12.23
C ALA A 202 6.01 5.28 -12.67
N ALA A 203 6.61 4.11 -12.43
CA ALA A 203 5.99 2.83 -12.75
C ALA A 203 4.77 2.55 -11.88
N ALA A 204 4.82 2.85 -10.58
CA ALA A 204 3.66 2.75 -9.69
C ALA A 204 2.50 3.66 -10.12
N MET A 205 2.81 4.90 -10.51
CA MET A 205 1.83 5.86 -11.01
C MET A 205 1.19 5.39 -12.33
N ALA A 206 1.98 4.78 -13.22
CA ALA A 206 1.47 4.19 -14.46
C ALA A 206 0.51 3.00 -14.19
N MET A 207 0.85 2.12 -13.24
CA MET A 207 -0.03 1.01 -12.83
C MET A 207 -1.37 1.50 -12.25
N LEU A 208 -1.33 2.54 -11.41
CA LEU A 208 -2.54 3.19 -10.89
C LEU A 208 -3.33 3.89 -12.01
N GLY A 209 -2.64 4.44 -13.00
CA GLY A 209 -3.24 4.95 -14.25
C GLY A 209 -4.03 3.89 -15.01
N GLU A 210 -3.43 2.72 -15.23
CA GLU A 210 -4.08 1.59 -15.90
C GLU A 210 -5.28 1.07 -15.08
N ALA A 211 -5.10 0.91 -13.77
CA ALA A 211 -6.19 0.49 -12.87
C ALA A 211 -7.38 1.46 -12.93
N ARG A 212 -7.11 2.76 -13.04
CA ARG A 212 -8.15 3.77 -13.23
C ARG A 212 -8.87 3.66 -14.56
N LEU A 213 -8.15 3.39 -15.66
CA LEU A 213 -8.81 3.22 -16.96
C LEU A 213 -9.84 2.09 -16.91
N LYS A 214 -9.45 0.95 -16.29
CA LYS A 214 -10.34 -0.19 -16.06
C LYS A 214 -11.51 0.15 -15.13
N GLU A 215 -11.27 0.91 -14.05
CA GLU A 215 -12.32 1.42 -13.17
C GLU A 215 -13.37 2.22 -13.97
N MET A 216 -12.92 3.10 -14.87
CA MET A 216 -13.81 3.92 -15.69
C MET A 216 -14.63 3.06 -16.65
N GLU A 217 -14.00 2.12 -17.36
CA GLU A 217 -14.68 1.20 -18.28
C GLU A 217 -15.75 0.35 -17.55
N ALA A 218 -15.39 -0.19 -16.38
CA ALA A 218 -16.32 -0.96 -15.56
C ALA A 218 -17.48 -0.09 -15.03
N LEU A 219 -17.21 1.16 -14.65
CA LEU A 219 -18.25 2.09 -14.20
C LEU A 219 -19.19 2.47 -15.35
N HIS A 220 -18.66 2.70 -16.55
CA HIS A 220 -19.47 2.96 -17.74
C HIS A 220 -20.39 1.78 -18.06
N SER A 221 -19.87 0.56 -18.00
CA SER A 221 -20.66 -0.66 -18.21
C SER A 221 -21.75 -0.82 -17.15
N LEU A 222 -21.42 -0.57 -15.87
CA LEU A 222 -22.39 -0.61 -14.78
C LEU A 222 -23.51 0.44 -14.93
N ARG A 223 -23.17 1.65 -15.38
CA ARG A 223 -24.15 2.71 -15.64
C ARG A 223 -25.11 2.31 -16.76
N ALA A 224 -24.59 1.80 -17.88
CA ALA A 224 -25.41 1.34 -18.99
C ALA A 224 -26.42 0.27 -18.54
N ILE A 225 -25.96 -0.73 -17.78
CA ILE A 225 -26.85 -1.79 -17.23
C ILE A 225 -27.91 -1.21 -16.29
N ASN A 226 -27.54 -0.26 -15.42
CA ASN A 226 -28.48 0.32 -14.46
C ASN A 226 -29.51 1.23 -15.13
N GLU A 227 -29.13 1.95 -16.17
CA GLU A 227 -30.02 2.83 -16.93
C GLU A 227 -30.96 1.99 -17.83
N GLU A 228 -30.44 1.00 -18.54
CA GLU A 228 -31.23 0.10 -19.40
C GLU A 228 -32.36 -0.60 -18.62
N LYS A 229 -32.09 -1.04 -17.37
CA LYS A 229 -33.10 -1.63 -16.47
C LYS A 229 -34.30 -0.73 -16.20
N ILE A 230 -34.17 0.59 -16.32
CA ILE A 230 -35.22 1.56 -16.00
C ILE A 230 -36.01 1.92 -17.26
N PHE A 231 -35.36 1.91 -18.43
CA PHE A 231 -35.94 2.34 -19.70
C PHE A 231 -36.39 1.17 -20.60
N SER A 232 -36.13 -0.08 -20.22
CA SER A 232 -36.63 -1.24 -20.96
C SER A 232 -38.14 -1.40 -20.74
N ASP A 233 -38.91 -1.19 -21.81
CA ASP A 233 -40.38 -1.30 -21.87
C ASP A 233 -40.83 -2.75 -22.14
N GLU A 234 -39.93 -3.73 -21.97
CA GLU A 234 -40.24 -5.15 -22.14
C GLU A 234 -41.15 -5.63 -21.00
N GLN A 235 -42.45 -5.68 -21.28
CA GLN A 235 -43.58 -6.00 -20.38
C GLN A 235 -43.55 -7.40 -19.73
N ASN A 236 -42.41 -8.09 -19.64
CA ASN A 236 -42.34 -9.48 -19.16
C ASN A 236 -41.15 -9.81 -18.24
N VAL A 237 -40.36 -8.82 -17.78
CA VAL A 237 -39.27 -9.06 -16.83
C VAL A 237 -39.52 -8.30 -15.52
N GLU A 238 -39.57 -9.02 -14.40
CA GLU A 238 -39.64 -8.45 -13.04
C GLU A 238 -38.38 -7.60 -12.79
N ILE A 239 -38.48 -6.27 -12.95
CA ILE A 239 -37.36 -5.35 -12.79
C ILE A 239 -36.98 -5.28 -11.30
N LYS A 240 -35.77 -5.69 -10.95
CA LYS A 240 -35.26 -5.64 -9.57
C LYS A 240 -34.31 -4.46 -9.39
N VAL A 241 -34.65 -3.61 -8.42
CA VAL A 241 -33.91 -2.41 -8.06
C VAL A 241 -33.57 -2.41 -6.58
N CYS A 242 -32.78 -1.41 -6.16
CA CYS A 242 -32.32 -1.26 -4.78
C CYS A 242 -31.52 -2.47 -4.28
N PHE A 243 -30.98 -2.40 -3.06
CA PHE A 243 -30.33 -3.55 -2.43
C PHE A 243 -31.34 -4.59 -1.93
N CYS A 244 -32.61 -4.22 -1.76
CA CYS A 244 -33.67 -5.16 -1.39
C CYS A 244 -34.09 -6.08 -2.55
N GLN A 245 -33.64 -5.79 -3.79
CA GLN A 245 -33.96 -6.57 -4.99
C GLN A 245 -35.47 -6.72 -5.23
N ARG A 246 -36.23 -5.66 -4.93
CA ARG A 246 -37.68 -5.58 -5.15
C ARG A 246 -37.99 -4.69 -6.35
N GLU A 247 -39.24 -4.71 -6.78
CA GLU A 247 -39.75 -3.86 -7.85
C GLU A 247 -39.61 -2.36 -7.54
N PRO A 248 -39.51 -1.50 -8.56
CA PRO A 248 -39.53 -0.05 -8.39
C PRO A 248 -40.79 0.41 -7.64
N ALA A 249 -40.60 1.18 -6.57
CA ALA A 249 -41.70 1.76 -5.82
C ALA A 249 -41.32 3.17 -5.36
N ALA A 250 -42.11 4.17 -5.73
CA ALA A 250 -41.86 5.56 -5.33
C ALA A 250 -42.01 5.72 -3.79
N PRO A 251 -41.23 6.62 -3.16
CA PRO A 251 -40.22 7.50 -3.73
C PRO A 251 -38.87 6.79 -3.91
N MET A 252 -38.20 7.06 -5.04
CA MET A 252 -36.89 6.51 -5.38
C MET A 252 -35.84 7.60 -5.57
N ILE A 253 -34.58 7.25 -5.35
CA ILE A 253 -33.41 8.12 -5.58
C ILE A 253 -32.38 7.41 -6.46
N GLN A 254 -31.72 8.16 -7.35
CA GLN A 254 -30.67 7.66 -8.22
C GLN A 254 -29.28 7.97 -7.64
N CYS A 255 -28.39 6.99 -7.65
CA CYS A 255 -26.98 7.20 -7.30
C CYS A 255 -26.25 7.92 -8.44
N GLU A 256 -25.55 9.02 -8.15
CA GLU A 256 -24.81 9.79 -9.15
C GLU A 256 -23.58 9.05 -9.70
N LEU A 257 -23.00 8.12 -8.93
CA LEU A 257 -21.85 7.36 -9.39
C LEU A 257 -22.25 6.17 -10.27
N CYS A 258 -23.08 5.24 -9.78
CA CYS A 258 -23.42 4.03 -10.53
C CYS A 258 -24.71 4.13 -11.36
N ARG A 259 -25.49 5.22 -11.24
CA ARG A 259 -26.80 5.41 -11.88
C ARG A 259 -27.89 4.41 -11.47
N GLY A 260 -27.65 3.58 -10.45
CA GLY A 260 -28.65 2.67 -9.90
C GLY A 260 -29.74 3.37 -9.09
N MET A 261 -30.93 2.78 -9.06
CA MET A 261 -32.11 3.27 -8.36
C MET A 261 -32.33 2.57 -7.02
N PHE A 262 -32.67 3.35 -5.99
CA PHE A 262 -32.85 2.87 -4.62
C PHE A 262 -34.13 3.42 -4.02
N HIS A 263 -34.86 2.59 -3.26
CA HIS A 263 -36.01 3.04 -2.49
C HIS A 263 -35.54 3.97 -1.38
N THR A 264 -36.14 5.15 -1.26
CA THR A 264 -35.84 6.10 -0.19
C THR A 264 -36.09 5.52 1.21
N SER A 265 -37.07 4.60 1.34
CA SER A 265 -37.40 3.91 2.59
C SER A 265 -36.37 2.86 3.01
N CYS A 266 -35.60 2.32 2.07
CA CYS A 266 -34.59 1.32 2.38
C CYS A 266 -33.31 2.00 2.91
N ILE A 267 -33.00 3.20 2.44
CA ILE A 267 -31.81 3.95 2.87
C ILE A 267 -32.12 4.92 4.00
N SER A 268 -31.17 5.13 4.90
CA SER A 268 -31.22 6.23 5.86
C SER A 268 -30.84 7.53 5.15
N VAL A 269 -31.80 8.15 4.43
CA VAL A 269 -31.57 9.50 3.87
C VAL A 269 -31.61 10.47 5.04
N SER A 270 -30.45 11.04 5.41
CA SER A 270 -30.43 12.14 6.38
C SER A 270 -31.32 13.28 5.87
N SER A 271 -32.35 13.64 6.64
CA SER A 271 -33.34 14.67 6.31
C SER A 271 -32.76 16.10 6.21
N ASN A 272 -31.46 16.28 6.45
CA ASN A 272 -30.72 17.54 6.36
C ASN A 272 -30.14 17.83 4.96
N LEU A 273 -30.60 17.16 3.89
CA LEU A 273 -30.23 17.48 2.51
C LEU A 273 -30.91 18.78 2.03
N GLN A 274 -30.62 19.92 2.64
CA GLN A 274 -31.03 21.23 2.11
C GLN A 274 -30.06 21.66 1.01
N GLY A 275 -30.41 21.36 -0.25
CA GLY A 275 -29.70 21.78 -1.47
C GLY A 275 -29.70 20.70 -2.58
N PRO A 276 -29.28 21.01 -3.81
CA PRO A 276 -29.12 20.01 -4.87
C PRO A 276 -27.84 19.21 -4.60
N TRP A 277 -27.95 18.19 -3.73
CA TRP A 277 -26.81 17.39 -3.28
C TRP A 277 -26.65 16.11 -4.12
N VAL A 278 -25.40 15.84 -4.51
CA VAL A 278 -24.97 14.59 -5.15
C VAL A 278 -25.13 13.44 -4.15
N TRP A 279 -26.11 12.56 -4.36
CA TRP A 279 -26.30 11.37 -3.53
C TRP A 279 -25.54 10.16 -4.09
N LEU A 280 -24.88 9.41 -3.20
CA LEU A 280 -24.19 8.17 -3.52
C LEU A 280 -24.80 7.03 -2.70
N CYS A 281 -25.05 5.88 -3.34
CA CYS A 281 -25.50 4.69 -2.64
C CYS A 281 -24.42 4.15 -1.68
N PRO A 282 -24.76 3.31 -0.68
CA PRO A 282 -23.80 2.79 0.28
C PRO A 282 -22.58 2.09 -0.34
N HIS A 283 -22.73 1.43 -1.49
CA HIS A 283 -21.60 0.82 -2.22
C HIS A 283 -20.71 1.86 -2.93
N CYS A 284 -21.28 3.00 -3.32
CA CYS A 284 -20.55 4.08 -3.97
C CYS A 284 -19.93 5.05 -2.96
N HIS A 285 -20.47 5.14 -1.75
CA HIS A 285 -19.98 5.97 -0.67
C HIS A 285 -18.90 5.22 0.16
N ARG A 286 -17.65 5.24 -0.32
CA ARG A 286 -16.53 4.50 0.30
C ARG A 286 -15.63 5.34 1.22
N SER A 287 -15.76 6.66 1.19
CA SER A 287 -14.85 7.59 1.87
C SER A 287 -15.58 8.79 2.40
N GLY A 288 -15.08 9.38 3.50
CA GLY A 288 -15.51 10.67 4.01
C GLY A 288 -15.14 11.87 3.13
N LYS A 289 -14.35 11.66 2.06
CA LYS A 289 -13.92 12.70 1.10
C LYS A 289 -13.39 13.96 1.79
N PRO A 290 -12.26 13.84 2.52
CA PRO A 290 -11.68 14.98 3.23
C PRO A 290 -11.27 16.09 2.22
N PRO A 291 -11.37 17.37 2.62
CA PRO A 291 -10.91 18.48 1.81
C PRO A 291 -9.36 18.47 1.72
N LEU A 292 -8.80 19.10 0.69
CA LEU A 292 -7.37 19.00 0.38
C LEU A 292 -6.48 19.48 1.53
N GLU A 293 -6.91 20.49 2.28
CA GLU A 293 -6.20 21.07 3.43
C GLU A 293 -5.93 20.02 4.52
N LYS A 294 -6.82 19.04 4.69
CA LYS A 294 -6.61 17.91 5.61
C LYS A 294 -5.66 16.85 5.05
N ILE A 295 -5.51 16.77 3.73
CA ILE A 295 -4.67 15.77 3.05
C ILE A 295 -3.21 16.24 2.92
N LEU A 296 -2.97 17.54 2.73
CA LEU A 296 -1.63 18.10 2.55
C LEU A 296 -0.64 17.73 3.69
N PRO A 297 -1.02 17.77 4.98
CA PRO A 297 -0.15 17.33 6.07
C PRO A 297 0.26 15.85 5.97
N LEU A 298 -0.63 14.97 5.49
CA LEU A 298 -0.34 13.55 5.27
C LEU A 298 0.73 13.38 4.19
N LEU A 299 0.66 14.14 3.09
CA LEU A 299 1.66 14.12 2.03
C LEU A 299 3.02 14.63 2.52
N ALA A 300 3.03 15.75 3.25
CA ALA A 300 4.25 16.32 3.81
C ALA A 300 4.92 15.35 4.79
N SER A 301 4.13 14.71 5.68
CA SER A 301 4.65 13.70 6.60
C SER A 301 5.20 12.49 5.86
N LEU A 302 4.50 11.99 4.83
CA LEU A 302 4.96 10.87 4.02
C LEU A 302 6.29 11.19 3.29
N GLN A 303 6.43 12.41 2.78
CA GLN A 303 7.67 12.88 2.15
C GLN A 303 8.83 12.94 3.15
N ARG A 304 8.57 13.33 4.40
CA ARG A 304 9.56 13.34 5.49
C ARG A 304 9.97 11.93 5.92
N ILE A 305 9.02 11.01 6.03
CA ILE A 305 9.28 9.61 6.44
C ILE A 305 10.20 8.91 5.43
N ARG A 306 10.15 9.28 4.14
CA ARG A 306 11.02 8.69 3.10
C ARG A 306 10.93 7.16 3.09
N VAL A 307 9.70 6.63 3.14
CA VAL A 307 9.38 5.22 2.88
C VAL A 307 8.24 5.15 1.89
N ARG A 308 8.34 4.23 0.94
CA ARG A 308 7.26 3.94 -0.02
C ARG A 308 6.39 2.80 0.46
N LEU A 309 5.11 2.91 0.19
CA LEU A 309 4.08 1.93 0.50
C LEU A 309 2.90 2.12 -0.46
N PRO A 310 2.11 1.06 -0.72
CA PRO A 310 0.99 1.11 -1.66
C PRO A 310 0.00 2.24 -1.37
N GLU A 311 -0.38 2.47 -0.11
CA GLU A 311 -1.31 3.55 0.26
C GLU A 311 -0.71 4.93 -0.02
N GLY A 312 0.59 5.09 0.15
CA GLY A 312 1.30 6.34 -0.13
C GLY A 312 1.35 6.64 -1.62
N ASP A 313 1.57 5.63 -2.47
CA ASP A 313 1.54 5.79 -3.92
C ASP A 313 0.11 6.07 -4.42
N ALA A 314 -0.89 5.38 -3.87
CA ALA A 314 -2.31 5.63 -4.15
C ALA A 314 -2.73 7.05 -3.75
N LEU A 315 -2.29 7.54 -2.59
CA LEU A 315 -2.54 8.91 -2.14
C LEU A 315 -1.95 9.94 -3.10
N ARG A 316 -0.69 9.78 -3.49
CA ARG A 316 -0.02 10.68 -4.45
C ARG A 316 -0.76 10.70 -5.79
N TYR A 317 -1.10 9.52 -6.32
CA TYR A 317 -1.88 9.39 -7.55
C TYR A 317 -3.23 10.11 -7.46
N MET A 318 -3.97 9.89 -6.38
CA MET A 318 -5.26 10.54 -6.16
C MET A 318 -5.15 12.07 -6.08
N ILE A 319 -4.08 12.59 -5.49
CA ILE A 319 -3.87 14.04 -5.37
C ILE A 319 -3.48 14.64 -6.71
N GLU A 320 -2.53 14.04 -7.43
CA GLU A 320 -2.17 14.47 -8.78
C GLU A 320 -3.41 14.51 -9.69
N ARG A 321 -4.24 13.48 -9.61
CA ARG A 321 -5.51 13.37 -10.32
C ARG A 321 -6.48 14.51 -9.98
N THR A 322 -6.57 14.84 -8.70
CA THR A 322 -7.44 15.91 -8.18
C THR A 322 -6.96 17.27 -8.68
N VAL A 323 -5.67 17.56 -8.56
CA VAL A 323 -5.06 18.82 -9.03
C VAL A 323 -5.21 18.96 -10.54
N ASN A 324 -4.96 17.89 -11.31
CA ASN A 324 -5.14 17.89 -12.76
C ASN A 324 -6.60 18.12 -13.17
N TRP A 325 -7.57 17.61 -12.40
CA TRP A 325 -8.98 17.91 -12.63
C TRP A 325 -9.31 19.38 -12.31
N GLN A 326 -8.82 19.90 -11.18
CA GLN A 326 -9.01 21.30 -10.78
C GLN A 326 -8.50 22.27 -11.85
N HIS A 327 -7.29 22.05 -12.36
CA HIS A 327 -6.70 22.87 -13.42
C HIS A 327 -7.57 22.85 -14.70
N ARG A 328 -8.02 21.68 -15.14
CA ARG A 328 -8.89 21.55 -16.33
C ARG A 328 -10.23 22.23 -16.13
N ALA A 329 -10.85 22.07 -14.96
CA ALA A 329 -12.11 22.73 -14.64
C ALA A 329 -11.96 24.26 -14.66
N GLN A 330 -10.89 24.79 -14.07
CA GLN A 330 -10.56 26.21 -14.11
C GLN A 330 -10.35 26.71 -15.55
N GLN A 331 -9.60 25.96 -16.37
CA GLN A 331 -9.37 26.32 -17.76
C GLN A 331 -10.68 26.38 -18.56
N MET A 332 -11.58 25.42 -18.36
CA MET A 332 -12.90 25.40 -19.00
C MET A 332 -13.81 26.55 -18.56
N LEU A 333 -13.72 26.97 -17.29
CA LEU A 333 -14.47 28.10 -16.77
C LEU A 333 -13.94 29.43 -17.33
N SER A 334 -12.61 29.57 -17.40
CA SER A 334 -11.93 30.76 -17.92
C SER A 334 -12.06 30.93 -19.44
N SER A 335 -12.19 29.84 -20.20
CA SER A 335 -12.34 29.87 -21.66
C SER A 335 -13.73 30.30 -22.16
N GLY A 336 -14.67 30.63 -21.25
CA GLY A 336 -15.98 31.18 -21.61
C GLY A 336 -16.99 30.17 -22.19
N ASN A 337 -16.58 28.92 -22.45
CA ASN A 337 -17.42 27.88 -23.04
C ASN A 337 -18.65 27.50 -22.18
N ILE A 338 -18.63 27.77 -20.88
CA ILE A 338 -19.77 27.52 -19.97
C ILE A 338 -20.79 28.68 -19.96
N LYS A 339 -20.41 29.91 -20.34
CA LYS A 339 -21.36 31.03 -20.43
C LYS A 339 -22.43 30.78 -21.51
N LEU A 340 -22.06 30.11 -22.61
CA LEU A 340 -22.97 29.78 -23.71
C LEU A 340 -23.98 28.65 -23.40
N LEU A 341 -23.72 27.80 -22.40
CA LEU A 341 -24.65 26.74 -21.98
C LEU A 341 -25.65 27.21 -20.93
N ALA A 342 -25.32 28.24 -20.15
CA ALA A 342 -26.22 28.83 -19.16
C ALA A 342 -27.41 29.56 -19.80
N ASP A 343 -27.21 30.18 -20.97
CA ASP A 343 -28.30 30.88 -21.69
C ASP A 343 -29.33 29.92 -22.31
N LYS A 344 -29.05 28.60 -22.36
CA LYS A 344 -29.97 27.57 -22.90
C LYS A 344 -30.65 26.71 -21.84
N VAL A 345 -30.24 26.81 -20.58
CA VAL A 345 -30.82 26.02 -19.47
C VAL A 345 -31.10 26.99 -18.33
N ASP A 346 -32.38 27.26 -18.08
CA ASP A 346 -32.90 28.06 -16.94
C ASP A 346 -32.50 27.44 -15.59
N SER A 347 -31.22 27.54 -15.25
CA SER A 347 -30.64 27.04 -14.01
C SER A 347 -29.52 27.98 -13.56
N GLY A 348 -29.85 29.27 -13.47
CA GLY A 348 -28.98 30.34 -12.93
C GLY A 348 -28.46 30.07 -11.50
N ILE A 349 -28.95 29.03 -10.83
CA ILE A 349 -28.57 28.60 -9.50
C ILE A 349 -27.26 27.77 -9.51
N LEU A 350 -26.97 27.02 -10.58
CA LEU A 350 -25.72 26.24 -10.69
C LEU A 350 -24.51 27.13 -11.01
N TYR A 351 -24.70 28.15 -11.83
CA TYR A 351 -23.63 29.05 -12.28
C TYR A 351 -23.09 29.94 -11.16
N SER A 352 -23.98 30.53 -10.35
CA SER A 352 -23.60 31.40 -9.22
C SER A 352 -22.81 30.65 -8.15
N LYS A 353 -23.17 29.39 -7.87
CA LYS A 353 -22.52 28.56 -6.83
C LYS A 353 -21.16 28.00 -7.26
N TRP A 354 -20.98 27.69 -8.54
CA TRP A 354 -19.68 27.26 -9.09
C TRP A 354 -18.65 28.40 -9.14
N GLN A 355 -19.08 29.65 -9.30
CA GLN A 355 -18.17 30.80 -9.21
C GLN A 355 -17.63 31.02 -7.79
N THR A 356 -18.44 30.77 -6.74
CA THR A 356 -17.98 30.85 -5.34
C THR A 356 -16.92 29.78 -5.03
N VAL A 357 -17.10 28.56 -5.57
CA VAL A 357 -16.12 27.46 -5.47
C VAL A 357 -14.86 27.77 -6.27
N ALA A 358 -14.97 28.39 -7.45
CA ALA A 358 -13.85 28.81 -8.27
C ALA A 358 -12.98 29.90 -7.60
N GLY A 359 -13.59 30.77 -6.78
CA GLY A 359 -12.88 31.79 -5.99
C GLY A 359 -11.97 31.20 -4.90
N GLN A 360 -12.43 30.17 -4.17
CA GLN A 360 -11.60 29.43 -3.20
C GLN A 360 -10.45 28.63 -3.85
N LEU A 361 -10.63 28.26 -5.11
CA LEU A 361 -9.68 27.48 -5.92
C LEU A 361 -8.46 28.30 -6.39
N GLN A 362 -8.49 29.63 -6.29
CA GLN A 362 -7.33 30.50 -6.59
C GLN A 362 -6.31 30.55 -5.45
N GLU A 363 -6.73 30.40 -4.19
CA GLU A 363 -5.83 30.44 -3.02
C GLU A 363 -5.00 29.16 -2.88
N THR A 364 -5.57 28.01 -3.21
CA THR A 364 -4.89 26.69 -3.14
C THR A 364 -3.80 26.51 -4.20
N ASN A 365 -3.86 27.25 -5.31
CA ASN A 365 -2.89 27.18 -6.42
C ASN A 365 -1.50 27.75 -6.03
N LYS A 366 -1.43 28.66 -5.06
CA LYS A 366 -0.14 29.21 -4.57
C LYS A 366 0.70 28.18 -3.82
N VAL A 367 0.08 27.14 -3.26
CA VAL A 367 0.76 26.07 -2.50
C VAL A 367 1.25 24.94 -3.43
N SER A 368 0.56 24.69 -4.55
CA SER A 368 0.93 23.63 -5.50
C SER A 368 2.14 23.96 -6.38
N GLN A 369 2.46 25.24 -6.60
CA GLN A 369 3.60 25.65 -7.43
C GLN A 369 4.98 25.32 -6.81
N THR A 370 5.02 24.95 -5.52
CA THR A 370 6.28 24.59 -4.83
C THR A 370 6.62 23.09 -4.94
N ILE A 371 5.72 22.26 -5.47
CA ILE A 371 5.91 20.81 -5.59
C ILE A 371 6.00 20.47 -7.09
N GLY A 372 7.23 20.19 -7.54
CA GLY A 372 7.65 20.17 -8.94
C GLY A 372 6.73 19.45 -9.92
N ALA A 373 6.46 20.13 -11.04
CA ALA A 373 5.71 19.63 -12.18
C ALA A 373 6.55 18.64 -13.01
N THR A 374 5.97 17.49 -13.37
CA THR A 374 6.47 16.67 -14.47
C THR A 374 5.34 16.26 -15.41
N SER A 375 5.45 16.80 -16.63
CA SER A 375 4.97 16.37 -17.95
C SER A 375 3.62 15.65 -18.10
N PHE A 376 2.78 16.26 -18.92
CA PHE A 376 1.39 15.90 -19.21
C PHE A 376 1.28 15.11 -20.52
N SER A 377 0.36 14.15 -20.57
CA SER A 377 -0.14 13.58 -21.82
C SER A 377 -1.67 13.51 -21.76
N LEU A 378 -2.33 14.09 -22.75
CA LEU A 378 -3.79 14.22 -22.87
C LEU A 378 -4.38 12.99 -23.58
N PRO A 379 -5.51 12.45 -23.09
CA PRO A 379 -6.50 11.84 -23.97
C PRO A 379 -7.68 12.80 -24.21
N HIS A 380 -8.06 12.89 -25.48
CA HIS A 380 -9.07 13.81 -26.02
C HIS A 380 -10.49 13.20 -25.94
N GLU A 381 -11.47 14.10 -25.92
CA GLU A 381 -12.90 13.95 -26.24
C GLU A 381 -13.80 13.03 -25.39
N TRP A 382 -14.58 13.65 -24.49
CA TRP A 382 -15.96 13.21 -24.20
C TRP A 382 -16.76 14.37 -23.60
N ASN A 383 -17.49 15.11 -24.43
CA ASN A 383 -18.67 15.82 -23.97
C ASN A 383 -19.56 16.20 -25.15
N ASN A 384 -20.61 15.43 -25.37
CA ASN A 384 -21.83 15.85 -26.08
C ASN A 384 -22.94 14.84 -25.78
N ARG A 385 -23.70 15.04 -24.70
CA ARG A 385 -25.05 14.50 -24.55
C ARG A 385 -25.87 15.37 -23.59
N SER A 386 -27.05 15.75 -24.05
CA SER A 386 -28.04 16.56 -23.34
C SER A 386 -28.62 15.79 -22.16
N ILE A 387 -28.73 16.46 -21.01
CA ILE A 387 -29.37 15.94 -19.80
C ILE A 387 -30.87 16.20 -19.92
N HIS A 388 -31.68 15.15 -20.06
CA HIS A 388 -33.13 15.24 -19.86
C HIS A 388 -33.44 15.03 -18.38
N LEU A 389 -33.81 16.10 -17.69
CA LEU A 389 -34.40 16.06 -16.35
C LEU A 389 -35.93 15.97 -16.48
N HIS A 390 -36.48 14.76 -16.54
CA HIS A 390 -37.88 14.53 -16.20
C HIS A 390 -37.98 13.27 -15.32
N SER A 391 -38.58 13.44 -14.13
CA SER A 391 -39.01 12.34 -13.29
C SER A 391 -40.19 11.65 -13.98
N LEU A 392 -40.01 10.41 -14.44
CA LEU A 392 -41.06 9.59 -15.06
C LEU A 392 -42.15 9.12 -14.06
N PHE A 393 -41.94 9.38 -12.77
CA PHE A 393 -42.86 8.99 -11.71
C PHE A 393 -43.29 10.23 -10.92
N SER A 394 -44.03 11.12 -11.58
CA SER A 394 -44.83 12.13 -10.91
C SER A 394 -46.22 11.53 -10.67
N THR A 395 -46.59 11.30 -9.42
CA THR A 395 -47.99 11.08 -9.07
C THR A 395 -48.74 12.38 -9.39
N GLY A 396 -49.67 12.30 -10.34
CA GLY A 396 -50.67 13.33 -10.53
C GLY A 396 -51.46 13.57 -9.24
N GLN A 397 -51.74 14.84 -8.98
CA GLN A 397 -53.02 15.22 -8.39
C GLN A 397 -53.96 15.61 -9.53
#